data_AF-N2BDS0-F1
#
_entry.id   AF-N2BDS0-F1
#
_cell.length_a   1.000
_cell.length_b   1.000
_cell.length_c   1.000
_cell.angle_alpha   90.00
_cell.angle_beta   90.00
_cell.angle_gamma   90.00
#
_symmetry.space_group_name_H-M   'P 1'
#
loop_
_entity.id
_entity.type
_entity.pdbx_description
1 polymer ?
#
loop_
_entity_poly.entity_id
_entity_poly.type
_entity_poly.pdbx_seq_one_letter_code
_entity_poly.pdbx_strand_id
1 'polypeptide(L)'
;MTKQVPGVRSGNGGFLRKPELNTEPLKPEAQKLNSQKTESKKPEFLKTELQKAESKKLELQQSAVSQNKLELHKQEQRPFKSTSEQSAEKMIQKQHEFEMWRKQETERLETGKQNLRRQTRKMEQERIQLNIEKAHFYRQQEFQETKKKHEEHLLEMKRQILEGELYKLAEEKKQFEQKKSFYDQVEAYQKEDIRKKPAAIHGTMFFAGVNSQSSLKKRYKDLLKIYHPDNKCGDTDAIQEINREYQRLMAKLQG
;
A
#
# COMPACT_ATOMS: atom_id res chain seq x y z
N MET A 1 0.09 -7.85 48.38
CA MET A 1 -0.90 -7.47 47.35
C MET A 1 -0.26 -7.63 45.99
N THR A 2 -0.73 -8.62 45.24
CA THR A 2 -0.12 -9.16 44.02
C THR A 2 -0.84 -8.57 42.80
N LYS A 3 -0.11 -8.03 41.82
CA LYS A 3 -0.64 -7.58 40.50
C LYS A 3 0.34 -8.06 39.43
N GLN A 4 0.14 -9.25 38.86
CA GLN A 4 -0.56 -9.55 37.59
C GLN A 4 -0.05 -8.76 36.36
N VAL A 5 0.55 -9.50 35.42
CA VAL A 5 1.05 -9.10 34.09
C VAL A 5 0.11 -9.71 33.03
N PRO A 6 -0.28 -9.00 31.96
CA PRO A 6 -1.16 -9.57 30.94
C PRO A 6 -0.40 -10.22 29.77
N GLY A 7 -0.59 -11.55 29.63
CA GLY A 7 -1.16 -12.21 28.45
C GLY A 7 -0.52 -12.04 27.07
N VAL A 8 0.33 -13.00 26.68
CA VAL A 8 0.76 -13.29 25.30
C VAL A 8 -0.37 -13.99 24.55
N ARG A 9 -0.76 -13.48 23.37
CA ARG A 9 -1.70 -14.16 22.45
C ARG A 9 -0.93 -14.78 21.28
N SER A 10 -1.01 -16.11 21.19
CA SER A 10 -0.49 -16.96 20.13
C SER A 10 -1.35 -16.85 18.87
N GLY A 11 -0.73 -16.74 17.70
CA GLY A 11 -1.39 -16.66 16.40
C GLY A 11 -0.58 -17.36 15.31
N ASN A 12 -0.97 -18.61 15.04
CA ASN A 12 -0.79 -19.47 13.86
C ASN A 12 0.33 -19.18 12.84
N GLY A 13 1.23 -20.16 12.72
CA GLY A 13 2.22 -20.29 11.66
C GLY A 13 1.64 -20.77 10.32
N GLY A 14 2.18 -20.19 9.24
CA GLY A 14 2.04 -20.70 7.87
C GLY A 14 3.37 -21.32 7.43
N PHE A 15 3.42 -22.64 7.36
CA PHE A 15 4.54 -23.40 6.79
C PHE A 15 4.42 -23.43 5.26
N LEU A 16 5.40 -22.87 4.55
CA LEU A 16 5.60 -23.11 3.12
C LEU A 16 6.06 -24.56 2.89
N ARG A 17 5.32 -25.29 2.04
CA ARG A 17 5.66 -26.65 1.58
C ARG A 17 6.88 -26.62 0.65
N LYS A 18 7.84 -27.53 0.88
CA LYS A 18 8.85 -27.97 -0.09
C LYS A 18 8.35 -29.25 -0.80
N PRO A 19 8.70 -29.49 -2.07
CA PRO A 19 8.36 -30.73 -2.77
C PRO A 19 9.30 -31.87 -2.39
N GLU A 20 8.72 -33.06 -2.22
CA GLU A 20 9.36 -34.32 -1.83
C GLU A 20 10.09 -34.99 -3.01
N LEU A 21 11.28 -35.53 -2.75
CA LEU A 21 12.01 -36.44 -3.64
C LEU A 21 11.83 -37.86 -3.10
N ASN A 22 11.17 -38.70 -3.90
CA ASN A 22 10.90 -40.11 -3.62
C ASN A 22 12.19 -40.93 -3.51
N THR A 23 12.26 -41.78 -2.48
CA THR A 23 13.20 -42.89 -2.36
C THR A 23 12.46 -44.21 -2.55
N GLU A 24 12.81 -44.98 -3.58
CA GLU A 24 12.43 -46.40 -3.73
C GLU A 24 13.60 -47.31 -3.31
N PRO A 25 13.35 -48.42 -2.58
CA PRO A 25 14.38 -49.39 -2.21
C PRO A 25 14.44 -50.59 -3.18
N LEU A 26 15.65 -50.96 -3.62
CA LEU A 26 15.90 -52.20 -4.37
C LEU A 26 15.80 -53.45 -3.48
N LYS A 27 15.10 -54.48 -3.97
CA LYS A 27 15.03 -55.84 -3.41
C LYS A 27 16.21 -56.71 -3.90
N PRO A 28 16.71 -57.68 -3.10
CA PRO A 28 17.62 -58.71 -3.58
C PRO A 28 16.86 -59.95 -4.07
N GLU A 29 17.30 -60.48 -5.21
CA GLU A 29 16.75 -61.63 -5.92
C GLU A 29 17.40 -62.93 -5.41
N ALA A 30 16.59 -63.86 -4.90
CA ALA A 30 17.03 -65.17 -4.44
C ALA A 30 16.86 -66.20 -5.57
N GLN A 31 17.97 -66.75 -6.07
CA GLN A 31 17.96 -67.86 -7.02
C GLN A 31 18.06 -69.22 -6.30
N LYS A 32 17.08 -70.07 -6.60
CA LYS A 32 16.87 -71.42 -6.07
C LYS A 32 17.92 -72.42 -6.55
N LEU A 33 18.32 -73.31 -5.65
CA LEU A 33 18.90 -74.61 -5.98
C LEU A 33 17.97 -75.39 -6.92
N ASN A 34 18.53 -76.01 -7.94
CA ASN A 34 17.93 -77.16 -8.59
C ASN A 34 19.00 -78.23 -8.81
N SER A 35 18.79 -79.38 -8.19
CA SER A 35 19.60 -80.58 -8.28
C SER A 35 18.93 -81.55 -9.26
N GLN A 36 19.59 -81.86 -10.38
CA GLN A 36 19.32 -83.08 -11.14
C GLN A 36 20.62 -83.76 -11.57
N LYS A 37 20.54 -85.08 -11.54
CA LYS A 37 21.61 -86.07 -11.45
C LYS A 37 21.85 -86.67 -12.85
N THR A 38 23.13 -86.83 -13.19
CA THR A 38 23.75 -87.89 -14.01
C THR A 38 23.25 -88.14 -15.44
N GLU A 39 24.16 -88.08 -16.41
CA GLU A 39 24.65 -89.31 -17.08
C GLU A 39 25.95 -89.11 -17.86
N SER A 40 26.68 -90.22 -18.00
CA SER A 40 28.12 -90.35 -18.21
C SER A 40 28.49 -90.56 -19.68
N LYS A 41 29.55 -89.89 -20.15
CA LYS A 41 30.39 -90.34 -21.27
C LYS A 41 31.88 -90.08 -21.00
N LYS A 42 32.56 -91.12 -20.46
CA LYS A 42 33.88 -91.70 -20.84
C LYS A 42 35.16 -90.81 -20.97
N PRO A 43 36.37 -91.41 -20.85
CA PRO A 43 37.37 -90.96 -19.88
C PRO A 43 38.73 -90.69 -20.56
N GLU A 44 38.91 -89.48 -21.10
CA GLU A 44 40.24 -89.00 -21.54
C GLU A 44 40.63 -87.68 -20.90
N PHE A 45 39.64 -86.84 -20.59
CA PHE A 45 39.85 -85.53 -19.97
C PHE A 45 40.40 -85.62 -18.53
N LEU A 46 40.07 -86.69 -17.80
CA LEU A 46 40.45 -86.84 -16.39
C LEU A 46 41.95 -87.07 -16.17
N LYS A 47 42.68 -87.69 -17.13
CA LYS A 47 44.14 -87.88 -17.00
C LYS A 47 44.91 -86.59 -17.23
N THR A 48 44.51 -85.82 -18.25
CA THR A 48 45.11 -84.51 -18.55
C THR A 48 44.79 -83.50 -17.46
N GLU A 49 43.60 -83.56 -16.87
CA GLU A 49 43.19 -82.67 -15.79
C GLU A 49 43.83 -83.05 -14.44
N LEU A 50 44.03 -84.35 -14.15
CA LEU A 50 44.86 -84.81 -13.03
C LEU A 50 46.32 -84.40 -13.19
N GLN A 51 46.93 -84.57 -14.37
CA GLN A 51 48.31 -84.10 -14.61
C GLN A 51 48.43 -82.59 -14.53
N LYS A 52 47.42 -81.83 -14.98
CA LYS A 52 47.39 -80.36 -14.90
C LYS A 52 47.11 -79.87 -13.48
N ALA A 53 46.31 -80.59 -12.70
CA ALA A 53 46.07 -80.34 -11.29
C ALA A 53 47.29 -80.71 -10.43
N GLU A 54 47.97 -81.81 -10.73
CA GLU A 54 49.24 -82.18 -10.10
C GLU A 54 50.35 -81.19 -10.46
N SER A 55 50.45 -80.76 -11.72
CA SER A 55 51.39 -79.72 -12.15
C SER A 55 51.10 -78.39 -11.47
N LYS A 56 49.83 -77.97 -11.39
CA LYS A 56 49.43 -76.77 -10.62
C LYS A 56 49.71 -76.91 -9.13
N LYS A 57 49.51 -78.10 -8.55
CA LYS A 57 49.80 -78.36 -7.13
C LYS A 57 51.32 -78.32 -6.89
N LEU A 58 52.12 -78.85 -7.81
CA LEU A 58 53.58 -78.77 -7.78
C LEU A 58 54.04 -77.32 -7.94
N GLU A 59 53.41 -76.55 -8.84
CA GLU A 59 53.73 -75.14 -9.08
C GLU A 59 53.31 -74.26 -7.89
N LEU A 60 52.16 -74.52 -7.26
CA LEU A 60 51.72 -73.85 -6.04
C LEU A 60 52.58 -74.23 -4.83
N GLN A 61 53.05 -75.47 -4.75
CA GLN A 61 54.02 -75.90 -3.75
C GLN A 61 55.38 -75.26 -3.99
N GLN A 62 55.85 -75.16 -5.23
CA GLN A 62 57.10 -74.48 -5.59
C GLN A 62 57.01 -72.96 -5.39
N SER A 63 55.86 -72.34 -5.66
CA SER A 63 55.62 -70.92 -5.39
C SER A 63 55.50 -70.65 -3.89
N ALA A 64 54.84 -71.52 -3.13
CA ALA A 64 54.77 -71.42 -1.67
C ALA A 64 56.14 -71.63 -1.03
N VAL A 65 56.94 -72.57 -1.53
CA VAL A 65 58.33 -72.77 -1.08
C VAL A 65 59.20 -71.59 -1.48
N SER A 66 58.98 -70.97 -2.65
CA SER A 66 59.72 -69.79 -3.09
C SER A 66 59.33 -68.51 -2.33
N GLN A 67 58.04 -68.33 -2.00
CA GLN A 67 57.58 -67.25 -1.14
C GLN A 67 58.08 -67.45 0.30
N ASN A 68 58.02 -68.67 0.84
CA ASN A 68 58.62 -68.97 2.13
C ASN A 68 60.14 -68.77 2.10
N LYS A 69 60.83 -69.12 1.01
CA LYS A 69 62.27 -68.91 0.87
C LYS A 69 62.62 -67.42 0.74
N LEU A 70 61.77 -66.61 0.08
CA LEU A 70 61.89 -65.16 0.02
C LEU A 70 61.56 -64.48 1.36
N GLU A 71 60.57 -64.98 2.10
CA GLU A 71 60.25 -64.51 3.46
C GLU A 71 61.32 -64.90 4.46
N LEU A 72 61.82 -66.14 4.40
CA LEU A 72 62.94 -66.62 5.22
C LEU A 72 64.22 -65.84 4.90
N HIS A 73 64.49 -65.56 3.62
CA HIS A 73 65.64 -64.73 3.22
C HIS A 73 65.47 -63.26 3.64
N LYS A 74 64.24 -62.71 3.61
CA LYS A 74 63.92 -61.38 4.18
C LYS A 74 63.95 -61.36 5.71
N GLN A 75 63.81 -62.50 6.37
CA GLN A 75 63.88 -62.64 7.82
C GLN A 75 65.32 -62.85 8.30
N GLU A 76 66.15 -63.57 7.52
CA GLU A 76 67.59 -63.75 7.73
C GLU A 76 68.41 -62.50 7.36
N GLN A 77 67.96 -61.68 6.41
CA GLN A 77 68.59 -60.40 6.07
C GLN A 77 68.01 -59.19 6.80
N ARG A 78 67.00 -59.37 7.67
CA ARG A 78 66.64 -58.30 8.59
C ARG A 78 67.78 -58.21 9.61
N PRO A 79 68.54 -57.10 9.68
CA PRO A 79 69.50 -56.94 10.76
C PRO A 79 68.73 -57.17 12.06
N PHE A 80 69.23 -58.07 12.91
CA PHE A 80 68.67 -58.30 14.24
C PHE A 80 68.90 -57.02 15.03
N LYS A 81 67.98 -56.05 14.85
CA LYS A 81 68.05 -54.77 15.53
C LYS A 81 68.00 -55.08 17.01
N SER A 82 69.03 -54.65 17.72
CA SER A 82 69.09 -54.83 19.17
C SER A 82 67.79 -54.29 19.79
N THR A 83 67.36 -54.84 20.92
CA THR A 83 66.20 -54.31 21.66
C THR A 83 66.31 -52.80 21.92
N SER A 84 67.54 -52.28 21.99
CA SER A 84 67.86 -50.85 22.04
C SER A 84 67.50 -50.09 20.74
N GLU A 85 67.90 -50.58 19.57
CA GLU A 85 67.60 -49.96 18.27
C GLU A 85 66.10 -49.97 17.95
N GLN A 86 65.40 -51.06 18.28
CA GLN A 86 63.93 -51.12 18.11
C GLN A 86 63.21 -50.15 19.05
N SER A 87 63.77 -49.90 20.23
CA SER A 87 63.23 -48.91 21.17
C SER A 87 63.48 -47.48 20.68
N ALA A 88 64.64 -47.22 20.08
CA ALA A 88 64.97 -45.94 19.47
C ALA A 88 64.06 -45.61 18.26
N GLU A 89 63.80 -46.59 17.39
CA GLU A 89 62.88 -46.41 16.26
C GLU A 89 61.44 -46.11 16.70
N LYS A 90 60.96 -46.78 17.76
CA LYS A 90 59.65 -46.48 18.34
C LYS A 90 59.56 -45.06 18.90
N MET A 91 60.63 -44.55 19.52
CA MET A 91 60.68 -43.16 19.98
C MET A 91 60.62 -42.18 18.81
N ILE A 92 61.40 -42.42 17.75
CA ILE A 92 61.39 -41.57 16.55
C ILE A 92 60.00 -41.58 15.90
N GLN A 93 59.37 -42.75 15.79
CA GLN A 93 58.01 -42.87 15.24
C GLN A 93 56.99 -42.12 16.10
N LYS A 94 57.05 -42.26 17.44
CA LYS A 94 56.19 -41.52 18.37
C LYS A 94 56.41 -40.01 18.28
N GLN A 95 57.64 -39.57 18.10
CA GLN A 95 57.99 -38.17 17.93
C GLN A 95 57.44 -37.62 16.59
N HIS A 96 57.56 -38.39 15.51
CA HIS A 96 56.98 -38.05 14.22
C HIS A 96 55.45 -37.98 14.26
N GLU A 97 54.78 -38.97 14.89
CA GLU A 97 53.33 -38.96 15.12
C GLU A 97 52.89 -37.71 15.89
N PHE A 98 53.63 -37.35 16.95
CA PHE A 98 53.35 -36.15 17.74
C PHE A 98 53.56 -34.85 16.95
N GLU A 99 54.61 -34.78 16.11
CA GLU A 99 54.83 -33.64 15.22
C GLU A 99 53.73 -33.49 14.17
N MET A 100 53.28 -34.60 13.58
CA MET A 100 52.15 -34.61 12.64
C MET A 100 50.86 -34.18 13.33
N TRP A 101 50.59 -34.69 14.53
CA TRP A 101 49.44 -34.27 15.33
C TRP A 101 49.49 -32.78 15.69
N ARG A 102 50.64 -32.26 16.13
CA ARG A 102 50.81 -30.83 16.40
C ARG A 102 50.55 -29.97 15.17
N LYS A 103 51.10 -30.37 14.01
CA LYS A 103 50.87 -29.68 12.73
C LYS A 103 49.37 -29.64 12.39
N GLN A 104 48.71 -30.79 12.47
CA GLN A 104 47.27 -30.90 12.21
C GLN A 104 46.43 -30.06 13.18
N GLU A 105 46.77 -30.07 14.47
CA GLU A 105 46.07 -29.27 15.48
C GLU A 105 46.28 -27.77 15.27
N THR A 106 47.49 -27.34 14.91
CA THR A 106 47.74 -25.92 14.57
C THR A 106 46.97 -25.49 13.33
N GLU A 107 46.87 -26.34 12.31
CA GLU A 107 46.08 -26.07 11.11
C GLU A 107 44.58 -25.97 11.44
N ARG A 108 44.06 -26.88 12.26
CA ARG A 108 42.67 -26.85 12.74
C ARG A 108 42.38 -25.57 13.54
N LEU A 109 43.27 -25.18 14.44
CA LEU A 109 43.11 -23.95 15.22
C LEU A 109 43.18 -22.71 14.35
N GLU A 110 44.08 -22.69 13.37
CA GLU A 110 44.24 -21.55 12.46
C GLU A 110 43.04 -21.41 11.52
N THR A 111 42.55 -22.51 10.93
CA THR A 111 41.32 -22.52 10.13
C THR A 111 40.11 -22.08 10.95
N GLY A 112 40.00 -22.53 12.20
CA GLY A 112 39.00 -22.04 13.15
C GLY A 112 39.07 -20.53 13.37
N LYS A 113 40.27 -20.00 13.68
CA LYS A 113 40.50 -18.56 13.85
C LYS A 113 40.17 -17.77 12.58
N GLN A 114 40.55 -18.27 11.40
CA GLN A 114 40.25 -17.62 10.12
C GLN A 114 38.74 -17.58 9.85
N ASN A 115 38.02 -18.67 10.12
CA ASN A 115 36.57 -18.72 10.00
C ASN A 115 35.89 -17.72 10.94
N LEU A 116 36.33 -17.64 12.21
CA LEU A 116 35.82 -16.64 13.15
C LEU A 116 36.10 -15.21 12.65
N ARG A 117 37.34 -14.92 12.22
CA ARG A 117 37.68 -13.60 11.65
C ARG A 117 36.80 -13.25 10.45
N ARG A 118 36.52 -14.23 9.57
CA ARG A 118 35.63 -14.03 8.41
C ARG A 118 34.20 -13.75 8.85
N GLN A 119 33.68 -14.49 9.83
CA GLN A 119 32.36 -14.26 10.40
C GLN A 119 32.25 -12.88 11.05
N THR A 120 33.22 -12.47 11.87
CA THR A 120 33.24 -11.14 12.50
C THR A 120 33.24 -10.03 11.45
N ARG A 121 34.07 -10.16 10.40
CA ARG A 121 34.08 -9.19 9.29
C ARG A 121 32.74 -9.11 8.57
N LYS A 122 32.12 -10.27 8.31
CA LYS A 122 30.81 -10.34 7.65
C LYS A 122 29.72 -9.68 8.51
N MET A 123 29.69 -9.96 9.81
CA MET A 123 28.73 -9.32 10.72
C MET A 123 28.94 -7.80 10.80
N GLU A 124 30.19 -7.32 10.81
CA GLU A 124 30.45 -5.88 10.81
C GLU A 124 29.99 -5.22 9.49
N GLN A 125 30.22 -5.88 8.35
CA GLN A 125 29.72 -5.40 7.05
C GLN A 125 28.19 -5.32 7.04
N GLU A 126 27.50 -6.37 7.51
CA GLU A 126 26.05 -6.38 7.63
C GLU A 126 25.55 -5.29 8.58
N ARG A 127 26.23 -5.07 9.71
CA ARG A 127 25.91 -3.99 10.65
C ARG A 127 26.04 -2.62 10.00
N ILE A 128 27.13 -2.37 9.28
CA ILE A 128 27.36 -1.10 8.57
C ILE A 128 26.27 -0.91 7.50
N GLN A 129 25.99 -1.93 6.71
CA GLN A 129 24.96 -1.91 5.67
C GLN A 129 23.58 -1.60 6.26
N LEU A 130 23.19 -2.28 7.34
CA LEU A 130 21.95 -2.02 8.06
C LEU A 130 21.89 -0.60 8.63
N ASN A 131 23.01 -0.04 9.08
CA ASN A 131 23.06 1.33 9.57
C ASN A 131 22.84 2.34 8.43
N ILE A 132 23.47 2.11 7.27
CA ILE A 132 23.25 2.93 6.06
C ILE A 132 21.78 2.87 5.63
N GLU A 133 21.20 1.66 5.59
CA GLU A 133 19.79 1.47 5.23
C GLU A 133 18.85 2.16 6.21
N LYS A 134 19.12 2.07 7.53
CA LYS A 134 18.37 2.80 8.55
C LYS A 134 18.48 4.30 8.36
N ALA A 135 19.67 4.83 8.12
CA ALA A 135 19.87 6.26 7.90
C ALA A 135 19.12 6.75 6.66
N HIS A 136 19.17 5.99 5.57
CA HIS A 136 18.40 6.29 4.36
C HIS A 136 16.90 6.24 4.65
N PHE A 137 16.42 5.22 5.36
CA PHE A 137 15.02 5.09 5.75
C PHE A 137 14.54 6.28 6.58
N TYR A 138 15.29 6.70 7.60
CA TYR A 138 14.93 7.85 8.43
C TYR A 138 14.91 9.16 7.63
N ARG A 139 15.87 9.38 6.73
CA ARG A 139 15.86 10.55 5.84
C ARG A 139 14.62 10.56 4.94
N GLN A 140 14.26 9.41 4.38
CA GLN A 140 13.06 9.29 3.54
C GLN A 140 11.79 9.52 4.37
N GLN A 141 11.71 8.97 5.57
CA GLN A 141 10.59 9.18 6.48
C GLN A 141 10.43 10.67 6.83
N GLU A 142 11.52 11.35 7.18
CA GLU A 142 11.52 12.78 7.50
C GLU A 142 11.09 13.63 6.30
N PHE A 143 11.58 13.30 5.09
CA PHE A 143 11.14 13.97 3.86
C PHE A 143 9.64 13.81 3.61
N GLN A 144 9.11 12.60 3.81
CA GLN A 144 7.66 12.37 3.65
C GLN A 144 6.86 13.08 4.73
N GLU A 145 7.33 13.11 5.97
CA GLU A 145 6.66 13.79 7.07
C GLU A 145 6.62 15.31 6.86
N THR A 146 7.73 15.91 6.45
CA THR A 146 7.79 17.35 6.12
C THR A 146 6.89 17.71 4.94
N LYS A 147 6.89 16.90 3.88
CA LYS A 147 5.96 17.04 2.75
C LYS A 147 4.51 16.96 3.21
N LYS A 148 4.17 15.96 4.04
CA LYS A 148 2.81 15.77 4.55
C LYS A 148 2.38 16.96 5.41
N LYS A 149 3.24 17.46 6.31
CA LYS A 149 2.96 18.66 7.12
C LYS A 149 2.71 19.89 6.25
N HIS A 150 3.49 20.07 5.18
CA HIS A 150 3.27 21.17 4.25
C HIS A 150 1.92 21.05 3.50
N GLU A 151 1.57 19.84 3.06
CA GLU A 151 0.28 19.56 2.42
C GLU A 151 -0.90 19.76 3.38
N GLU A 152 -0.80 19.26 4.60
CA GLU A 152 -1.80 19.47 5.67
C GLU A 152 -2.00 20.97 5.94
N HIS A 153 -0.91 21.74 6.01
CA HIS A 153 -0.98 23.20 6.18
C HIS A 153 -1.66 23.89 4.99
N LEU A 154 -1.35 23.48 3.77
CA LEU A 154 -1.97 24.03 2.56
C LEU A 154 -3.49 23.73 2.52
N LEU A 155 -3.88 22.52 2.89
CA LEU A 155 -5.29 22.14 2.99
C LEU A 155 -6.02 22.95 4.07
N GLU A 156 -5.38 23.17 5.21
CA GLU A 156 -5.94 23.99 6.29
C GLU A 156 -6.14 25.44 5.87
N MET A 157 -5.16 26.07 5.21
CA MET A 157 -5.33 27.42 4.68
C MET A 157 -6.48 27.50 3.67
N LYS A 158 -6.59 26.51 2.76
CA LYS A 158 -7.70 26.44 1.79
C LYS A 158 -9.05 26.30 2.50
N ARG A 159 -9.14 25.46 3.54
CA ARG A 159 -10.34 25.30 4.36
C ARG A 159 -10.75 26.63 5.00
N GLN A 160 -9.80 27.35 5.58
CA GLN A 160 -10.06 28.64 6.22
C GLN A 160 -10.58 29.70 5.23
N ILE A 161 -10.01 29.76 4.02
CA ILE A 161 -10.49 30.65 2.96
C ILE A 161 -11.93 30.30 2.59
N LEU A 162 -12.21 29.02 2.33
CA LEU A 162 -13.56 28.56 1.97
C LEU A 162 -14.57 28.82 3.10
N GLU A 163 -14.21 28.58 4.34
CA GLU A 163 -15.07 28.89 5.50
C GLU A 163 -15.35 30.39 5.61
N GLY A 164 -14.34 31.23 5.36
CA GLY A 164 -14.51 32.68 5.32
C GLY A 164 -15.42 33.14 4.18
N GLU A 165 -15.29 32.55 2.99
CA GLU A 165 -16.15 32.83 1.84
C GLU A 165 -17.60 32.37 2.07
N LEU A 166 -17.79 31.18 2.63
CA LEU A 166 -19.11 30.66 2.98
C LEU A 166 -19.79 31.54 4.04
N TYR A 167 -19.04 32.01 5.04
CA TYR A 167 -19.57 32.92 6.05
C TYR A 167 -20.02 34.24 5.43
N LYS A 168 -19.19 34.85 4.57
CA LYS A 168 -19.56 36.08 3.84
C LYS A 168 -20.80 35.87 2.99
N LEU A 169 -20.87 34.77 2.24
CA LEU A 169 -22.02 34.44 1.41
C LEU A 169 -23.30 34.22 2.23
N ALA A 170 -23.19 33.60 3.40
CA ALA A 170 -24.30 33.42 4.32
C ALA A 170 -24.82 34.78 4.84
N GLU A 171 -23.91 35.70 5.17
CA GLU A 171 -24.28 37.04 5.61
C GLU A 171 -24.92 37.85 4.46
N GLU A 172 -24.33 37.82 3.25
CA GLU A 172 -24.91 38.46 2.07
C GLU A 172 -26.31 37.93 1.76
N LYS A 173 -26.52 36.61 1.85
CA LYS A 173 -27.83 35.99 1.67
C LYS A 173 -28.83 36.47 2.72
N LYS A 174 -28.42 36.57 3.99
CA LYS A 174 -29.27 37.09 5.07
C LYS A 174 -29.65 38.56 4.83
N GLN A 175 -28.69 39.39 4.43
CA GLN A 175 -28.93 40.79 4.10
C GLN A 175 -29.86 40.93 2.87
N PHE A 176 -29.68 40.08 1.87
CA PHE A 176 -30.55 40.03 0.70
C PHE A 176 -31.99 39.62 1.07
N GLU A 177 -32.16 38.60 1.90
CA GLU A 177 -33.48 38.16 2.37
C GLU A 177 -34.19 39.26 3.18
N GLN A 178 -33.45 39.97 4.04
CA GLN A 178 -33.98 41.12 4.78
C GLN A 178 -34.45 42.23 3.83
N LYS A 179 -33.62 42.62 2.86
CA LYS A 179 -33.99 43.63 1.86
C LYS A 179 -35.20 43.18 1.04
N LYS A 180 -35.22 41.92 0.60
CA LYS A 180 -36.33 41.34 -0.16
C LYS A 180 -37.62 41.39 0.66
N SER A 181 -37.60 40.92 1.91
CA SER A 181 -38.77 40.96 2.80
C SER A 181 -39.28 42.39 3.03
N PHE A 182 -38.37 43.37 3.11
CA PHE A 182 -38.74 44.79 3.19
C PHE A 182 -39.43 45.28 1.92
N TYR A 183 -38.88 44.99 0.73
CA TYR A 183 -39.52 45.37 -0.54
C TYR A 183 -40.87 44.69 -0.73
N ASP A 184 -40.98 43.40 -0.38
CA ASP A 184 -42.25 42.65 -0.43
C ASP A 184 -43.30 43.30 0.49
N GLN A 185 -42.88 43.75 1.68
CA GLN A 185 -43.76 44.46 2.63
C GLN A 185 -44.19 45.84 2.12
N VAL A 186 -43.27 46.62 1.56
CA VAL A 186 -43.57 47.93 0.96
C VAL A 186 -44.51 47.77 -0.23
N GLU A 187 -44.27 46.78 -1.09
CA GLU A 187 -45.13 46.51 -2.25
C GLU A 187 -46.54 46.09 -1.81
N ALA A 188 -46.66 45.25 -0.77
CA ALA A 188 -47.94 44.89 -0.19
C ALA A 188 -48.70 46.11 0.35
N TYR A 189 -48.02 47.00 1.09
CA TYR A 189 -48.61 48.25 1.58
C TYR A 189 -49.05 49.19 0.45
N GLN A 190 -48.22 49.36 -0.60
CA GLN A 190 -48.59 50.19 -1.75
C GLN A 190 -49.77 49.59 -2.52
N LYS A 191 -49.82 48.27 -2.71
CA LYS A 191 -50.96 47.58 -3.33
C LYS A 191 -52.23 47.71 -2.49
N GLU A 192 -52.13 47.66 -1.16
CA GLU A 192 -53.24 47.93 -0.24
C GLU A 192 -53.75 49.38 -0.34
N ASP A 193 -52.85 50.37 -0.39
CA ASP A 193 -53.21 51.79 -0.51
C ASP A 193 -53.82 52.12 -1.87
N ILE A 194 -53.27 51.58 -2.97
CA ILE A 194 -53.82 51.73 -4.33
C ILE A 194 -55.20 51.06 -4.44
N ARG A 195 -55.42 49.91 -3.79
CA ARG A 195 -56.73 49.25 -3.74
C ARG A 195 -57.75 50.01 -2.90
N LYS A 196 -57.32 50.73 -1.85
CA LYS A 196 -58.19 51.53 -0.96
C LYS A 196 -58.48 52.93 -1.49
N LYS A 197 -57.62 53.50 -2.34
CA LYS A 197 -57.83 54.77 -3.03
C LYS A 197 -57.55 54.61 -4.52
N PRO A 198 -58.55 54.28 -5.36
CA PRO A 198 -58.40 54.59 -6.77
C PRO A 198 -58.08 56.09 -6.86
N ALA A 199 -57.06 56.45 -7.64
CA ALA A 199 -56.77 57.82 -8.02
C ALA A 199 -57.89 58.34 -8.93
N ALA A 200 -59.12 58.37 -8.41
CA ALA A 200 -60.25 59.01 -9.02
C ALA A 200 -59.92 60.50 -8.98
N ILE A 201 -59.53 61.02 -10.14
CA ILE A 201 -59.42 62.45 -10.38
C ILE A 201 -60.76 63.02 -9.98
N HIS A 202 -60.84 63.65 -8.81
CA HIS A 202 -62.11 64.11 -8.30
C HIS A 202 -62.48 65.38 -9.07
N GLY A 203 -63.57 65.36 -9.84
CA GLY A 203 -63.90 66.49 -10.71
C GLY A 203 -64.12 67.82 -9.99
N THR A 204 -64.27 67.79 -8.67
CA THR A 204 -64.31 68.97 -7.79
C THR A 204 -63.06 69.83 -7.90
N MET A 205 -61.89 69.24 -8.21
CA MET A 205 -60.65 69.99 -8.40
C MET A 205 -60.67 70.89 -9.65
N PHE A 206 -61.39 70.49 -10.71
CA PHE A 206 -61.42 71.24 -11.97
C PHE A 206 -62.17 72.57 -11.89
N PHE A 207 -63.17 72.64 -11.00
CA PHE A 207 -64.05 73.78 -10.79
C PHE A 207 -63.84 74.47 -9.44
N ALA A 208 -62.71 74.21 -8.77
CA ALA A 208 -62.37 74.89 -7.53
C ALA A 208 -62.35 76.42 -7.74
N GLY A 209 -63.07 77.16 -6.89
CA GLY A 209 -63.17 78.62 -6.96
C GLY A 209 -64.22 79.18 -7.93
N VAL A 210 -64.98 78.31 -8.63
CA VAL A 210 -66.11 78.74 -9.45
C VAL A 210 -67.33 79.00 -8.57
N ASN A 211 -67.80 80.25 -8.53
CA ASN A 211 -68.89 80.69 -7.67
C ASN A 211 -70.09 81.29 -8.42
N SER A 212 -70.03 81.36 -9.75
CA SER A 212 -71.07 81.95 -10.59
C SER A 212 -71.28 81.17 -11.88
N GLN A 213 -72.50 81.23 -12.42
CA GLN A 213 -72.84 80.48 -13.63
C GLN A 213 -72.01 80.88 -14.85
N SER A 214 -71.63 82.16 -14.96
CA SER A 214 -70.77 82.67 -16.03
C SER A 214 -69.33 82.14 -15.91
N SER A 215 -68.76 82.13 -14.70
CA SER A 215 -67.42 81.56 -14.46
C SER A 215 -67.39 80.05 -14.66
N LEU A 216 -68.47 79.34 -14.34
CA LEU A 216 -68.59 77.89 -14.57
C LEU A 216 -68.56 77.54 -16.06
N LYS A 217 -69.37 78.24 -16.87
CA LYS A 217 -69.40 78.05 -18.33
C LYS A 217 -68.06 78.37 -18.98
N LYS A 218 -67.38 79.42 -18.52
CA LYS A 218 -66.05 79.79 -19.02
C LYS A 218 -65.03 78.71 -18.68
N ARG A 219 -64.96 78.31 -17.40
CA ARG A 219 -64.02 77.29 -16.95
C ARG A 219 -64.25 75.95 -17.64
N TYR A 220 -65.51 75.56 -17.83
CA TYR A 220 -65.88 74.34 -18.55
C TYR A 220 -65.35 74.33 -19.99
N LYS A 221 -65.52 75.43 -20.73
CA LYS A 221 -64.98 75.55 -22.10
C LYS A 221 -63.45 75.50 -22.12
N ASP A 222 -62.79 76.17 -21.17
CA ASP A 222 -61.34 76.17 -21.06
C ASP A 222 -60.81 74.75 -20.76
N LEU A 223 -61.49 74.00 -19.89
CA LEU A 223 -61.15 72.63 -19.56
C LEU A 223 -61.34 71.69 -20.75
N LEU A 224 -62.44 71.79 -21.49
CA LEU A 224 -62.65 71.00 -22.72
C LEU A 224 -61.58 71.31 -23.77
N LYS A 225 -61.13 72.57 -23.87
CA LYS A 225 -60.07 72.97 -24.78
C LYS A 225 -58.70 72.40 -24.41
N ILE A 226 -58.43 72.13 -23.14
CA ILE A 226 -57.17 71.53 -22.68
C ILE A 226 -57.22 70.02 -22.84
N TYR A 227 -58.30 69.40 -22.34
CA TYR A 227 -58.42 67.95 -22.22
C TYR A 227 -59.05 67.24 -23.43
N HIS A 228 -59.36 67.94 -24.52
CA HIS A 228 -59.91 67.36 -25.75
C HIS A 228 -59.10 66.13 -26.22
N PRO A 229 -59.75 65.01 -26.62
CA PRO A 229 -59.05 63.79 -27.02
C PRO A 229 -58.05 64.01 -28.18
N ASP A 230 -58.28 65.01 -29.02
CA ASP A 230 -57.40 65.35 -30.15
C ASP A 230 -56.18 66.21 -29.76
N ASN A 231 -56.05 66.60 -28.48
CA ASN A 231 -54.90 67.36 -28.00
C ASN A 231 -53.79 66.45 -27.45
N LYS A 232 -52.55 66.95 -27.45
CA LYS A 232 -51.37 66.23 -26.94
C LYS A 232 -51.47 65.78 -25.46
N CYS A 233 -52.32 66.43 -24.68
CA CYS A 233 -52.62 66.08 -23.27
C CYS A 233 -54.11 65.73 -23.08
N GLY A 234 -54.77 65.23 -24.12
CA GLY A 234 -56.16 64.82 -24.08
C GLY A 234 -56.37 63.62 -23.16
N ASP A 235 -57.40 63.69 -22.32
CA ASP A 235 -57.76 62.62 -21.41
C ASP A 235 -59.29 62.43 -21.43
N THR A 236 -59.73 61.28 -21.94
CA THR A 236 -61.15 60.97 -22.11
C THR A 236 -61.83 60.74 -20.78
N ASP A 237 -61.13 60.16 -19.80
CA ASP A 237 -61.68 59.90 -18.46
C ASP A 237 -61.84 61.22 -17.69
N ALA A 238 -60.86 62.12 -17.81
CA ALA A 238 -60.96 63.47 -17.27
C ALA A 238 -62.12 64.26 -17.89
N ILE A 239 -62.37 64.17 -19.20
CA ILE A 239 -63.52 64.85 -19.83
C ILE A 239 -64.84 64.36 -19.27
N GLN A 240 -65.01 63.04 -19.11
CA GLN A 240 -66.24 62.48 -18.55
C GLN A 240 -66.49 62.99 -17.12
N GLU A 241 -65.43 63.08 -16.34
CA GLU A 241 -65.45 63.65 -14.99
C GLU A 241 -65.82 65.14 -14.98
N ILE A 242 -65.18 65.92 -15.85
CA ILE A 242 -65.43 67.37 -16.03
C ILE A 242 -66.89 67.61 -16.44
N ASN A 243 -67.44 66.80 -17.35
CA ASN A 243 -68.82 66.89 -17.79
C ASN A 243 -69.81 66.59 -16.65
N ARG A 244 -69.53 65.56 -15.86
CA ARG A 244 -70.37 65.17 -14.72
C ARG A 244 -70.43 66.25 -13.65
N GLU A 245 -69.28 66.80 -13.25
CA GLU A 245 -69.25 67.88 -12.25
C GLU A 245 -69.79 69.20 -12.79
N TYR A 246 -69.60 69.51 -14.08
CA TYR A 246 -70.23 70.67 -14.69
C TYR A 246 -71.76 70.62 -14.62
N GLN A 247 -72.36 69.47 -14.96
CA GLN A 247 -73.82 69.28 -14.87
C GLN A 247 -74.31 69.42 -13.43
N ARG A 248 -73.60 68.82 -12.47
CA ARG A 248 -73.90 68.93 -11.03
C ARG A 248 -73.86 70.38 -10.53
N LEU A 249 -72.83 71.14 -10.90
CA LEU A 249 -72.68 72.54 -10.49
C LEU A 249 -73.66 73.46 -11.22
N MET A 250 -73.94 73.21 -12.49
CA MET A 250 -74.97 73.93 -13.24
C MET A 250 -76.34 73.74 -12.60
N ALA A 251 -76.72 72.51 -12.27
CA ALA A 251 -77.99 72.23 -11.58
C ALA A 251 -78.07 72.94 -10.22
N LYS A 252 -76.96 72.99 -9.46
CA LYS A 252 -76.90 73.68 -8.16
C LYS A 252 -76.97 75.20 -8.26
N LEU A 253 -76.49 75.80 -9.35
CA LEU A 253 -76.48 77.27 -9.55
C LEU A 253 -77.73 77.77 -10.30
N GLN A 254 -78.52 76.87 -10.88
CA GLN A 254 -79.76 77.19 -11.60
C GLN A 254 -81.04 76.89 -10.80
N GLY A 255 -80.93 76.14 -9.70
CA GLY A 255 -81.97 76.01 -8.68
C GLY A 255 -81.74 77.00 -7.54
#